data_AF-A0A177DA85-F1
#
_entry.id   AF-A0A177DA85-F1
#
_cell.length_a   1.000
_cell.length_b   1.000
_cell.length_c   1.000
_cell.angle_alpha   90.00
_cell.angle_beta   90.00
_cell.angle_gamma   90.00
#
_symmetry.space_group_name_H-M   'P 1'
#
loop_
_entity.id
_entity.type
_entity.pdbx_description
1 polymer ?
#
loop_
_entity_poly.entity_id
_entity_poly.type
_entity_poly.pdbx_seq_one_letter_code
_entity_poly.pdbx_strand_id
1 'polypeptide(L)'
;MTEPSNVPIDSITYTHKDVECVFLDRLLGRMTPLSALAGPAPQQQVLGSLAILPVELLLMILENLAVTDVMRFRRCNRFAMHVVDTESPLRLCLQFAPNTVIGMMALRISTHVTPQQLCNKVLQRDCDQIRIKDVLPGPAIRYTEYRCGQLAQHIYLPACTRLCVECIRHESRVTNCELTMGYQIYETEDFTMTPSFRTLPVTLTNGLNKFRAEAQETLYTVRLESMNNRTHDLINLEWALRKHDYTRPSVSVISAVPITIARHIPIVVAPLVNSMSFQVEQGYYCSTCLHTEVEEEVYTRKSFSDHLRDCRVRPFSPVWEFRSNLKVDLESYECD
;
A
#
# COMPACT_ATOMS: atom_id res chain seq x y z
N MET A 1 42.84 13.45 9.33
CA MET A 1 41.46 13.21 8.86
C MET A 1 41.56 12.82 7.40
N THR A 2 41.45 11.54 7.11
CA THR A 2 41.49 11.00 5.73
C THR A 2 40.18 11.34 5.04
N GLU A 3 40.24 11.93 3.85
CA GLU A 3 39.06 12.14 3.00
C GLU A 3 38.36 10.78 2.78
N PRO A 4 37.02 10.73 2.89
CA PRO A 4 36.29 9.51 2.61
C PRO A 4 36.51 9.13 1.14
N SER A 5 37.10 7.94 0.94
CA SER A 5 37.27 7.31 -0.37
C SER A 5 35.95 7.36 -1.15
N ASN A 6 35.99 7.81 -2.41
CA ASN A 6 34.85 7.83 -3.34
C ASN A 6 34.32 6.41 -3.58
N VAL A 7 33.47 5.93 -2.67
CA VAL A 7 32.66 4.72 -2.88
C VAL A 7 31.53 5.11 -3.83
N PRO A 8 31.38 4.45 -5.00
CA PRO A 8 30.31 4.77 -5.93
C PRO A 8 28.95 4.54 -5.25
N ILE A 9 28.07 5.55 -5.29
CA ILE A 9 26.74 5.55 -4.64
C ILE A 9 25.96 4.27 -4.95
N ASP A 10 26.04 3.79 -6.19
CA ASP A 10 25.34 2.60 -6.66
C ASP A 10 25.75 1.31 -5.92
N SER A 11 26.95 1.28 -5.30
CA SER A 11 27.45 0.11 -4.55
C SER A 11 26.89 0.00 -3.13
N ILE A 12 26.25 1.04 -2.61
CA ILE A 12 25.70 1.10 -1.24
C ILE A 12 24.19 1.30 -1.20
N THR A 13 23.53 1.29 -2.36
CA THR A 13 22.09 1.44 -2.53
C THR A 13 21.46 0.15 -3.02
N TYR A 14 20.30 -0.22 -2.52
CA TYR A 14 19.50 -1.33 -3.04
C TYR A 14 18.08 -0.86 -3.39
N THR A 15 17.41 -1.61 -4.27
CA THR A 15 16.01 -1.34 -4.65
C THR A 15 15.06 -2.17 -3.79
N HIS A 16 13.84 -1.67 -3.52
CA HIS A 16 12.81 -2.23 -2.62
C HIS A 16 12.30 -3.66 -2.93
N LYS A 17 13.00 -4.45 -3.75
CA LYS A 17 12.66 -5.85 -3.99
C LYS A 17 12.82 -6.73 -2.75
N ASP A 18 13.56 -6.29 -1.73
CA ASP A 18 14.05 -7.17 -0.66
C ASP A 18 13.37 -7.03 0.72
N VAL A 19 12.39 -6.14 0.89
CA VAL A 19 11.71 -5.98 2.20
C VAL A 19 10.67 -7.09 2.41
N GLU A 20 10.66 -7.71 3.60
CA GLU A 20 9.90 -8.91 3.99
C GLU A 20 8.37 -8.73 4.07
N CYS A 21 7.82 -7.58 3.69
CA CYS A 21 6.38 -7.37 3.67
C CYS A 21 5.73 -7.92 2.39
N VAL A 22 4.64 -8.67 2.53
CA VAL A 22 3.78 -9.05 1.40
C VAL A 22 2.97 -7.82 0.98
N PHE A 23 3.57 -6.98 0.15
CA PHE A 23 2.85 -5.88 -0.49
C PHE A 23 1.88 -6.42 -1.53
N LEU A 24 0.74 -5.73 -1.69
CA LEU A 24 -0.29 -6.09 -2.66
C LEU A 24 0.30 -6.26 -4.06
N ASP A 25 1.28 -5.44 -4.41
CA ASP A 25 1.99 -5.45 -5.70
C ASP A 25 2.55 -6.83 -6.07
N ARG A 26 3.10 -7.54 -5.09
CA ARG A 26 3.62 -8.91 -5.28
C ARG A 26 2.50 -9.92 -5.54
N LEU A 27 1.32 -9.69 -4.95
CA LEU A 27 0.14 -10.54 -5.14
C LEU A 27 -0.57 -10.24 -6.46
N LEU A 28 -0.73 -8.96 -6.82
CA LEU A 28 -1.46 -8.52 -8.01
C LEU A 28 -0.81 -8.98 -9.30
N GLY A 29 0.53 -8.96 -9.37
CA GLY A 29 1.26 -9.49 -10.52
C GLY A 29 0.87 -10.94 -10.86
N ARG A 30 0.38 -11.71 -9.86
CA ARG A 30 -0.08 -13.10 -10.03
C ARG A 30 -1.59 -13.20 -10.28
N MET A 31 -2.41 -12.41 -9.58
CA MET A 31 -3.87 -12.54 -9.63
C MET A 31 -4.53 -11.79 -10.81
N THR A 32 -3.92 -10.70 -11.26
CA THR A 32 -4.48 -9.89 -12.34
C THR A 32 -3.31 -9.28 -13.09
N PRO A 33 -2.73 -9.99 -14.07
CA PRO A 33 -1.60 -9.46 -14.79
C PRO A 33 -2.00 -8.14 -15.44
N LEU A 34 -1.06 -7.19 -15.56
CA LEU A 34 -1.30 -5.91 -16.26
C LEU A 34 -1.85 -6.12 -17.67
N SER A 35 -1.48 -7.24 -18.30
CA SER A 35 -2.04 -7.67 -19.59
C SER A 35 -3.54 -7.98 -19.54
N ALA A 36 -4.11 -8.34 -18.39
CA ALA A 36 -5.56 -8.47 -18.21
C ALA A 36 -6.28 -7.10 -18.22
N LEU A 37 -5.59 -5.99 -17.90
CA LEU A 37 -6.08 -4.65 -18.23
C LEU A 37 -5.98 -4.39 -19.74
N ALA A 38 -4.98 -4.96 -20.41
CA ALA A 38 -4.80 -4.94 -21.87
C ALA A 38 -5.51 -6.11 -22.58
N GLY A 39 -6.61 -6.63 -22.01
CA GLY A 39 -7.38 -7.71 -22.61
C GLY A 39 -7.81 -7.41 -24.05
N PRO A 40 -8.17 -8.44 -24.85
CA PRO A 40 -8.54 -8.26 -26.25
C PRO A 40 -9.63 -7.18 -26.34
N ALA A 41 -9.40 -6.19 -27.22
CA ALA A 41 -10.28 -5.06 -27.36
C ALA A 41 -11.73 -5.56 -27.55
N PRO A 42 -12.70 -5.13 -26.72
CA PRO A 42 -14.05 -5.66 -26.72
C PRO A 42 -14.65 -5.65 -28.13
N GLN A 43 -15.44 -6.68 -28.45
CA GLN A 43 -15.76 -7.02 -29.84
C GLN A 43 -16.70 -6.03 -30.54
N GLN A 44 -17.39 -5.16 -29.79
CA GLN A 44 -18.33 -4.18 -30.34
C GLN A 44 -17.76 -2.75 -30.25
N GLN A 45 -18.04 -1.94 -31.27
CA GLN A 45 -17.62 -0.54 -31.35
C GLN A 45 -18.69 0.46 -30.89
N VAL A 46 -19.91 0.00 -30.56
CA VAL A 46 -21.05 0.89 -30.32
C VAL A 46 -21.30 1.04 -28.83
N LEU A 47 -21.36 2.28 -28.35
CA LEU A 47 -21.66 2.67 -26.97
C LEU A 47 -23.17 2.66 -26.63
N GLY A 48 -23.99 2.14 -27.53
CA GLY A 48 -25.44 2.39 -27.54
C GLY A 48 -25.72 3.89 -27.68
N SER A 49 -26.65 4.41 -26.88
CA SER A 49 -27.04 5.83 -26.84
C SER A 49 -25.95 6.77 -26.33
N LEU A 50 -24.93 6.27 -25.62
CA LEU A 50 -23.82 7.11 -25.14
C LEU A 50 -22.93 7.64 -26.26
N ALA A 51 -22.97 7.03 -27.46
CA ALA A 51 -22.27 7.55 -28.64
C ALA A 51 -22.87 8.87 -29.16
N ILE A 52 -24.06 9.24 -28.70
CA ILE A 52 -24.73 10.51 -29.07
C ILE A 52 -24.13 11.68 -28.30
N LEU A 53 -23.54 11.42 -27.13
CA LEU A 53 -22.95 12.47 -26.31
C LEU A 53 -21.65 12.98 -26.94
N PRO A 54 -21.45 14.32 -27.01
CA PRO A 54 -20.14 14.89 -27.28
C PRO A 54 -19.08 14.34 -26.30
N VAL A 55 -17.87 14.13 -26.80
CA VAL A 55 -16.78 13.53 -26.02
C VAL A 55 -16.43 14.37 -24.79
N GLU A 56 -16.62 15.68 -24.86
CA GLU A 56 -16.39 16.63 -23.78
C GLU A 56 -17.33 16.35 -22.59
N LEU A 57 -18.63 16.12 -22.87
CA LEU A 57 -19.60 15.76 -21.82
C LEU A 57 -19.27 14.40 -21.23
N LEU A 58 -18.82 13.45 -22.05
CA LEU A 58 -18.40 12.15 -21.57
C LEU A 58 -17.19 12.27 -20.63
N LEU A 59 -16.18 13.06 -20.99
CA LEU A 59 -15.02 13.30 -20.14
C LEU A 59 -15.40 13.99 -18.81
N MET A 60 -16.30 14.98 -18.85
CA MET A 60 -16.82 15.62 -17.63
C MET A 60 -17.54 14.62 -16.71
N ILE A 61 -18.29 13.66 -17.28
CA ILE A 61 -18.92 12.60 -16.50
C ILE A 61 -17.84 11.69 -15.89
N LEU A 62 -16.90 11.20 -16.71
CA LEU A 62 -15.86 10.26 -16.28
C LEU A 62 -14.95 10.83 -15.19
N GLU A 63 -14.63 12.13 -15.22
CA GLU A 63 -13.82 12.81 -14.21
C GLU A 63 -14.45 12.74 -12.80
N ASN A 64 -15.78 12.66 -12.73
CA ASN A 64 -16.52 12.60 -11.48
C ASN A 64 -16.85 11.18 -11.03
N LEU A 65 -16.55 10.15 -11.82
CA LEU A 65 -16.78 8.76 -11.44
C LEU A 65 -15.61 8.21 -10.61
N ALA A 66 -15.91 7.20 -9.80
CA ALA A 66 -14.86 6.44 -9.12
C ALA A 66 -13.98 5.71 -10.14
N VAL A 67 -12.67 5.58 -9.85
CA VAL A 67 -11.71 4.84 -10.68
C VAL A 67 -12.23 3.43 -10.99
N THR A 68 -12.90 2.77 -10.05
CA THR A 68 -13.46 1.44 -10.27
C THR A 68 -14.53 1.42 -11.35
N ASP A 69 -15.36 2.45 -11.44
CA ASP A 69 -16.44 2.56 -12.43
C ASP A 69 -15.90 3.03 -13.78
N VAL A 70 -14.91 3.92 -13.80
CA VAL A 70 -14.19 4.27 -15.03
C VAL A 70 -13.51 3.04 -15.64
N MET A 71 -12.86 2.21 -14.82
CA MET A 71 -12.23 0.97 -15.28
C MET A 71 -13.24 -0.10 -15.73
N ARG A 72 -14.46 -0.11 -15.19
CA ARG A 72 -15.56 -0.95 -15.70
C ARG A 72 -16.05 -0.42 -17.04
N PHE A 73 -16.28 0.90 -17.16
CA PHE A 73 -16.68 1.55 -18.40
C PHE A 73 -15.67 1.30 -19.53
N ARG A 74 -14.38 1.40 -19.23
CA ARG A 74 -13.28 1.06 -20.14
C ARG A 74 -13.42 -0.32 -20.80
N ARG A 75 -14.05 -1.29 -20.12
CA ARG A 75 -14.21 -2.68 -20.60
C ARG A 75 -15.47 -2.89 -21.46
N CYS A 76 -16.38 -1.91 -21.54
CA CYS A 76 -17.66 -2.09 -22.22
C CYS A 76 -17.51 -2.23 -23.75
N ASN A 77 -16.68 -1.40 -24.39
CA ASN A 77 -16.47 -1.39 -25.85
C ASN A 77 -15.18 -0.64 -26.21
N ARG A 78 -14.76 -0.71 -27.49
CA ARG A 78 -13.48 -0.13 -27.93
C ARG A 78 -13.45 1.39 -27.82
N PHE A 79 -14.58 2.05 -28.04
CA PHE A 79 -14.65 3.50 -27.93
C PHE A 79 -14.50 3.94 -26.46
N ALA A 80 -15.19 3.28 -25.53
CA ALA A 80 -15.04 3.52 -24.10
C ALA A 80 -13.58 3.30 -23.65
N MET A 81 -12.95 2.22 -24.12
CA MET A 81 -11.53 1.97 -23.90
C MET A 81 -10.67 3.12 -24.40
N HIS A 82 -10.91 3.57 -25.64
CA HIS A 82 -10.17 4.69 -26.23
C HIS A 82 -10.34 6.00 -25.45
N VAL A 83 -11.58 6.37 -25.11
CA VAL A 83 -11.87 7.59 -24.35
C VAL A 83 -11.16 7.57 -22.99
N VAL A 84 -11.28 6.46 -22.25
CA VAL A 84 -10.62 6.31 -20.94
C VAL A 84 -9.09 6.32 -21.08
N ASP A 85 -8.53 5.66 -22.10
CA ASP A 85 -7.08 5.64 -22.33
C ASP A 85 -6.53 7.01 -22.79
N THR A 86 -7.39 7.87 -23.36
CA THR A 86 -7.06 9.27 -23.67
C THR A 86 -7.21 10.20 -22.47
N GLU A 87 -7.93 9.80 -21.42
CA GLU A 87 -8.15 10.60 -20.21
C GLU A 87 -6.84 10.79 -19.43
N SER A 88 -6.41 12.04 -19.26
CA SER A 88 -5.05 12.32 -18.79
C SER A 88 -4.74 11.86 -17.35
N PRO A 89 -5.62 12.01 -16.33
CA PRO A 89 -5.27 11.67 -14.95
C PRO A 89 -5.14 10.16 -14.73
N LEU A 90 -6.09 9.38 -15.26
CA LEU A 90 -6.03 7.92 -15.15
C LEU A 90 -4.86 7.33 -15.95
N ARG A 91 -4.56 7.89 -17.12
CA ARG A 91 -3.40 7.48 -17.92
C ARG A 91 -2.09 7.62 -17.13
N LEU A 92 -1.90 8.73 -16.40
CA LEU A 92 -0.72 8.92 -15.55
C LEU A 92 -0.68 7.90 -14.41
N CYS A 93 -1.83 7.60 -13.80
CA CYS A 93 -1.92 6.57 -12.75
C CYS A 93 -1.55 5.19 -13.29
N LEU A 94 -2.05 4.81 -14.45
CA LEU A 94 -1.72 3.55 -15.12
C LEU A 94 -0.26 3.49 -15.57
N GLN A 95 0.34 4.63 -15.93
CA GLN A 95 1.73 4.71 -16.34
C GLN A 95 2.69 4.54 -15.15
N PHE A 96 2.43 5.24 -14.04
CA PHE A 96 3.39 5.30 -12.92
C PHE A 96 3.06 4.35 -11.78
N ALA A 97 1.78 4.08 -11.51
CA ALA A 97 1.36 3.29 -10.36
C ALA A 97 0.20 2.33 -10.74
N PRO A 98 0.38 1.47 -11.74
CA PRO A 98 -0.73 0.64 -12.22
C PRO A 98 -1.20 -0.38 -11.18
N ASN A 99 -0.31 -0.84 -10.28
CA ASN A 99 -0.68 -1.70 -9.17
C ASN A 99 -1.68 -1.03 -8.22
N THR A 100 -1.67 0.30 -8.11
CA THR A 100 -2.64 1.04 -7.33
C THR A 100 -4.03 0.87 -7.93
N VAL A 101 -4.18 1.09 -9.25
CA VAL A 101 -5.46 0.91 -9.95
C VAL A 101 -5.92 -0.55 -9.90
N ILE A 102 -5.02 -1.50 -10.14
CA ILE A 102 -5.34 -2.94 -10.05
C ILE A 102 -5.79 -3.30 -8.63
N GLY A 103 -5.09 -2.79 -7.61
CA GLY A 103 -5.41 -3.04 -6.22
C GLY A 103 -6.79 -2.52 -5.83
N MET A 104 -7.15 -1.32 -6.28
CA MET A 104 -8.49 -0.76 -6.06
C MET A 104 -9.58 -1.65 -6.66
N MET A 105 -9.34 -2.16 -7.88
CA MET A 105 -10.26 -3.08 -8.55
C MET A 105 -10.36 -4.43 -7.84
N ALA A 106 -9.23 -4.97 -7.39
CA ALA A 106 -9.14 -6.27 -6.77
C ALA A 106 -9.79 -6.27 -5.37
N LEU A 107 -9.46 -5.29 -4.53
CA LEU A 107 -9.90 -5.20 -3.15
C LEU A 107 -11.33 -4.67 -2.97
N ARG A 108 -12.00 -4.27 -4.06
CA ARG A 108 -13.37 -3.73 -4.03
C ARG A 108 -13.51 -2.65 -2.96
N ILE A 109 -12.65 -1.64 -3.03
CA ILE A 109 -12.65 -0.51 -2.10
C ILE A 109 -14.03 0.16 -2.07
N SER A 110 -14.48 0.58 -0.89
CA SER A 110 -15.78 1.24 -0.73
C SER A 110 -15.75 2.74 -1.06
N THR A 111 -14.57 3.37 -1.00
CA THR A 111 -14.44 4.81 -1.15
C THR A 111 -14.54 5.27 -2.59
N HIS A 112 -15.28 6.35 -2.78
CA HIS A 112 -15.36 7.04 -4.06
C HIS A 112 -14.11 7.87 -4.31
N VAL A 113 -13.16 7.29 -5.05
CA VAL A 113 -11.91 7.96 -5.46
C VAL A 113 -11.95 8.23 -6.95
N THR A 114 -11.88 9.50 -7.36
CA THR A 114 -11.86 9.87 -8.78
C THR A 114 -10.46 9.71 -9.40
N PRO A 115 -10.35 9.60 -10.75
CA PRO A 115 -9.06 9.61 -11.43
C PRO A 115 -8.16 10.78 -11.06
N GLN A 116 -8.73 11.98 -10.93
CA GLN A 116 -7.97 13.18 -10.56
C GLN A 116 -7.44 13.10 -9.12
N GLN A 117 -8.26 12.62 -8.17
CA GLN A 117 -7.83 12.42 -6.79
C GLN A 117 -6.69 11.41 -6.71
N LEU A 118 -6.82 10.28 -7.43
CA LEU A 118 -5.76 9.27 -7.48
C LEU A 118 -4.48 9.84 -8.11
N CYS A 119 -4.59 10.58 -9.22
CA CYS A 119 -3.45 11.20 -9.89
C CYS A 119 -2.72 12.17 -8.97
N ASN A 120 -3.46 13.04 -8.26
CA ASN A 120 -2.88 13.93 -7.26
C ASN A 120 -2.12 13.15 -6.18
N LYS A 121 -2.63 12.00 -5.74
CA LYS A 121 -1.97 11.13 -4.76
C LYS A 121 -0.76 10.40 -5.33
N VAL A 122 -0.78 9.99 -6.59
CA VAL A 122 0.39 9.39 -7.27
C VAL A 122 1.51 10.41 -7.47
N LEU A 123 1.18 11.68 -7.73
CA LEU A 123 2.15 12.77 -7.90
C LEU A 123 2.60 13.42 -6.57
N GLN A 124 1.85 13.23 -5.50
CA GLN A 124 2.21 13.70 -4.18
C GLN A 124 3.50 13.03 -3.70
N ARG A 125 4.40 13.80 -3.06
CA ARG A 125 5.67 13.27 -2.53
C ARG A 125 5.62 13.04 -1.02
N ASP A 126 4.89 13.88 -0.32
CA ASP A 126 4.92 13.94 1.14
C ASP A 126 3.79 13.12 1.75
N CYS A 127 3.98 12.72 3.00
CA CYS A 127 2.98 11.98 3.77
C CYS A 127 1.74 12.84 4.10
N ASP A 128 0.55 12.27 3.86
CA ASP A 128 -0.74 12.88 4.18
C ASP A 128 -1.01 13.00 5.68
N GLN A 129 -0.37 12.16 6.49
CA GLN A 129 -0.75 12.04 7.89
C GLN A 129 -0.41 13.31 8.67
N ILE A 130 -1.41 13.73 9.43
CA ILE A 130 -1.29 14.73 10.47
C ILE A 130 -0.98 13.97 11.75
N ARG A 131 0.08 14.38 12.44
CA ARG A 131 0.47 13.84 13.73
C ARG A 131 0.14 14.88 14.79
N ILE A 132 -0.26 14.39 15.96
CA ILE A 132 -0.43 15.22 17.15
C ILE A 132 0.87 15.14 17.94
N LYS A 133 1.53 16.28 18.17
CA LYS A 133 2.68 16.36 19.08
C LYS A 133 2.24 16.94 20.42
N ASP A 134 2.73 16.30 21.48
CA ASP A 134 2.79 16.77 22.86
C ASP A 134 1.44 17.22 23.47
N VAL A 135 1.02 16.56 24.55
CA VAL A 135 -0.02 17.08 25.44
C VAL A 135 0.66 18.06 26.39
N LEU A 136 0.60 19.36 26.09
CA LEU A 136 1.14 20.36 27.00
C LEU A 136 0.31 20.36 28.31
N PRO A 137 0.94 20.20 29.49
CA PRO A 137 0.24 20.27 30.76
C PRO A 137 -0.28 21.69 30.99
N GLY A 138 -1.59 21.84 31.14
CA GLY A 138 -2.26 23.11 31.39
C GLY A 138 -3.77 22.91 31.60
N PRO A 139 -4.49 23.93 32.10
CA PRO A 139 -5.93 23.83 32.38
C PRO A 139 -6.79 23.67 31.11
N ALA A 140 -6.20 23.87 29.93
CA ALA A 140 -6.78 23.53 28.64
C ALA A 140 -5.79 22.65 27.88
N ILE A 141 -6.19 21.41 27.59
CA ILE A 141 -5.42 20.51 26.74
C ILE A 141 -5.35 21.13 25.35
N ARG A 142 -4.15 21.53 24.92
CA ARG A 142 -3.89 22.01 23.56
C ARG A 142 -3.02 20.98 22.85
N TYR A 143 -3.50 20.52 21.71
CA TYR A 143 -2.75 19.66 20.81
C TYR A 143 -2.08 20.53 19.74
N THR A 144 -0.85 20.19 19.36
CA THR A 144 -0.24 20.76 18.16
C THR A 144 -0.30 19.74 17.04
N GLU A 145 -1.12 20.01 16.04
CA GLU A 145 -1.17 19.23 14.81
C GLU A 145 -0.02 19.64 13.91
N TYR A 146 0.75 18.66 13.43
CA TYR A 146 1.80 18.88 12.44
C TYR A 146 1.71 17.83 11.34
N ARG A 147 1.95 18.23 10.09
CA ARG A 147 2.07 17.28 8.98
C ARG A 147 3.34 16.47 9.15
N CYS A 148 3.27 15.16 8.91
CA CYS A 148 4.42 14.28 9.01
C CYS A 148 5.57 14.74 8.10
N GLY A 149 5.26 15.19 6.88
CA GLY A 149 6.23 15.79 5.94
C GLY A 149 7.31 14.83 5.41
N GLN A 150 7.30 13.57 5.84
CA GLN A 150 8.22 12.53 5.37
C GLN A 150 7.85 12.08 3.95
N LEU A 151 8.83 11.53 3.22
CA LEU A 151 8.57 10.97 1.90
C LEU A 151 7.60 9.80 1.99
N ALA A 152 6.55 9.87 1.19
CA ALA A 152 5.50 8.87 1.14
C ALA A 152 5.68 7.98 -0.07
N GLN A 153 5.94 6.71 0.19
CA GLN A 153 6.17 5.70 -0.85
C GLN A 153 5.00 4.75 -1.03
N HIS A 154 4.01 4.86 -0.17
CA HIS A 154 2.92 3.92 -0.09
C HIS A 154 1.61 4.66 -0.33
N ILE A 155 0.72 4.03 -1.08
CA ILE A 155 -0.68 4.45 -1.16
C ILE A 155 -1.50 3.41 -0.41
N TYR A 156 -2.21 3.88 0.60
CA TYR A 156 -3.24 3.11 1.28
C TYR A 156 -4.54 3.25 0.51
N LEU A 157 -4.91 2.18 -0.22
CA LEU A 157 -6.00 2.20 -1.19
C LEU A 157 -7.38 2.55 -0.61
N PRO A 158 -7.78 2.06 0.58
CA PRO A 158 -9.11 2.28 1.11
C PRO A 158 -9.40 3.76 1.38
N ALA A 159 -8.42 4.56 1.79
CA ALA A 159 -8.62 5.99 2.00
C ALA A 159 -8.00 6.86 0.88
N CYS A 160 -7.35 6.23 -0.10
CA CYS A 160 -6.49 6.90 -1.08
C CYS A 160 -5.54 7.91 -0.43
N THR A 161 -4.87 7.50 0.65
CA THR A 161 -3.91 8.33 1.37
C THR A 161 -2.49 7.91 1.02
N ARG A 162 -1.61 8.90 0.84
CA ARG A 162 -0.19 8.68 0.62
C ARG A 162 0.55 8.71 1.94
N LEU A 163 1.25 7.63 2.28
CA LEU A 163 1.83 7.43 3.60
C LEU A 163 3.34 7.14 3.49
N CYS A 164 4.10 7.70 4.45
CA CYS A 164 5.45 7.21 4.72
C CYS A 164 5.38 5.86 5.44
N VAL A 165 6.51 5.15 5.46
CA VAL A 165 6.59 3.83 6.10
C VAL A 165 6.28 3.88 7.59
N GLU A 166 6.72 4.94 8.28
CA GLU A 166 6.46 5.06 9.71
C GLU A 166 4.96 5.25 9.99
N CYS A 167 4.29 6.11 9.21
CA CYS A 167 2.86 6.32 9.36
C CYS A 167 2.04 5.06 9.04
N ILE A 168 2.50 4.23 8.09
CA ILE A 168 1.78 3.02 7.72
C ILE A 168 1.80 1.94 8.80
N ARG A 169 2.89 1.90 9.58
CA ARG A 169 3.05 1.03 10.76
C ARG A 169 2.09 1.43 11.89
N HIS A 170 1.80 2.72 11.99
CA HIS A 170 0.92 3.27 13.02
C HIS A 170 -0.57 3.24 12.64
N GLU A 171 -0.94 2.93 11.41
CA GLU A 171 -2.37 2.86 11.05
C GLU A 171 -3.04 1.59 11.60
N SER A 172 -4.03 1.78 12.48
CA SER A 172 -4.89 0.70 12.96
C SER A 172 -5.91 0.28 11.90
N ARG A 173 -6.07 -1.04 11.75
CA ARG A 173 -7.00 -1.66 10.81
C ARG A 173 -7.75 -2.75 11.53
N VAL A 174 -9.08 -2.71 11.46
CA VAL A 174 -9.96 -3.54 12.27
C VAL A 174 -11.03 -4.22 11.43
N THR A 175 -11.33 -5.46 11.80
CA THR A 175 -12.45 -6.25 11.29
C THR A 175 -13.77 -5.76 11.88
N ASN A 176 -14.89 -6.17 11.28
CA ASN A 176 -16.22 -5.93 11.86
C ASN A 176 -16.34 -6.51 13.29
N CYS A 177 -15.77 -7.70 13.52
CA CYS A 177 -15.74 -8.32 14.83
C CYS A 177 -14.99 -7.45 15.86
N GLU A 178 -13.80 -6.96 15.50
CA GLU A 178 -13.02 -6.04 16.35
C GLU A 178 -13.76 -4.72 16.61
N LEU A 179 -14.45 -4.16 15.60
CA LEU A 179 -15.30 -2.96 15.74
C LEU A 179 -16.43 -3.16 16.76
N THR A 180 -17.17 -4.25 16.60
CA THR A 180 -18.32 -4.57 17.43
C THR A 180 -17.90 -4.87 18.87
N MET A 181 -16.89 -5.74 19.06
CA MET A 181 -16.46 -6.20 20.37
C MET A 181 -15.57 -5.20 21.11
N GLY A 182 -14.67 -4.52 20.39
CA GLY A 182 -13.65 -3.66 20.97
C GLY A 182 -14.06 -2.19 21.06
N TYR A 183 -14.91 -1.70 20.15
CA TYR A 183 -15.22 -0.28 20.02
C TYR A 183 -16.69 0.06 20.27
N GLN A 184 -17.55 -0.95 20.48
CA GLN A 184 -18.99 -0.77 20.72
C GLN A 184 -19.69 0.03 19.60
N ILE A 185 -19.15 -0.03 18.37
CA ILE A 185 -19.78 0.54 17.19
C ILE A 185 -20.74 -0.51 16.67
N TYR A 186 -22.03 -0.35 16.98
CA TYR A 186 -23.09 -1.28 16.61
C TYR A 186 -23.96 -0.77 15.45
N GLU A 187 -23.88 0.53 15.13
CA GLU A 187 -24.75 1.16 14.14
C GLU A 187 -24.23 0.95 12.71
N THR A 188 -25.13 0.53 11.83
CA THR A 188 -24.80 0.23 10.43
C THR A 188 -24.46 1.46 9.60
N GLU A 189 -24.98 2.63 9.98
CA GLU A 189 -24.79 3.88 9.25
C GLU A 189 -23.33 4.35 9.30
N ASP A 190 -22.66 4.23 10.44
CA ASP A 190 -21.24 4.58 10.60
C ASP A 190 -20.32 3.74 9.71
N PHE A 191 -20.67 2.46 9.48
CA PHE A 191 -19.89 1.59 8.60
C PHE A 191 -19.98 1.99 7.14
N THR A 192 -21.07 2.63 6.71
CA THR A 192 -21.24 3.02 5.29
C THR A 192 -20.27 4.14 4.89
N MET A 193 -19.96 5.03 5.82
CA MET A 193 -19.04 6.16 5.59
C MET A 193 -17.58 5.79 5.88
N THR A 194 -17.36 4.67 6.57
CA THR A 194 -16.02 4.24 6.96
C THR A 194 -15.29 3.60 5.76
N PRO A 195 -14.09 4.07 5.40
CA PRO A 195 -13.28 3.46 4.35
C PRO A 195 -13.02 1.98 4.61
N SER A 196 -13.46 1.11 3.70
CA SER A 196 -13.34 -0.33 3.83
C SER A 196 -12.89 -0.99 2.54
N PHE A 197 -12.42 -2.23 2.68
CA PHE A 197 -12.03 -3.07 1.55
C PHE A 197 -12.26 -4.54 1.88
N ARG A 198 -12.34 -5.37 0.84
CA ARG A 198 -12.44 -6.82 0.97
C ARG A 198 -11.10 -7.47 0.73
N THR A 199 -10.73 -8.40 1.60
CA THR A 199 -9.54 -9.23 1.39
C THR A 199 -9.68 -10.07 0.13
N LEU A 200 -8.55 -10.38 -0.49
CA LEU A 200 -8.50 -11.25 -1.66
C LEU A 200 -8.42 -12.71 -1.23
N PRO A 201 -9.10 -13.62 -1.94
CA PRO A 201 -8.86 -15.04 -1.74
C PRO A 201 -7.42 -15.31 -2.15
N VAL A 202 -6.59 -15.72 -1.20
CA VAL A 202 -5.16 -15.84 -1.40
C VAL A 202 -4.64 -17.12 -0.79
N THR A 203 -3.70 -17.74 -1.49
CA THR A 203 -2.91 -18.84 -0.96
C THR A 203 -1.50 -18.32 -0.73
N LEU A 204 -1.08 -18.33 0.53
CA LEU A 204 0.23 -17.86 0.97
C LEU A 204 1.04 -19.06 1.46
N THR A 205 2.35 -19.01 1.30
CA THR A 205 3.25 -20.00 1.89
C THR A 205 4.43 -19.30 2.54
N ASN A 206 4.90 -19.81 3.67
CA ASN A 206 6.14 -19.36 4.31
C ASN A 206 7.26 -20.42 4.19
N GLY A 207 7.19 -21.27 3.16
CA GLY A 207 8.10 -22.41 2.94
C GLY A 207 7.75 -23.64 3.76
N LEU A 208 7.27 -23.46 5.00
CA LEU A 208 6.89 -24.55 5.91
C LEU A 208 5.38 -24.82 5.93
N ASN A 209 4.58 -23.78 5.77
CA ASN A 209 3.12 -23.84 5.88
C ASN A 209 2.46 -23.17 4.69
N LYS A 210 1.36 -23.77 4.21
CA LYS A 210 0.46 -23.21 3.21
C LYS A 210 -0.80 -22.70 3.90
N PHE A 211 -1.03 -21.41 3.83
CA PHE A 211 -2.22 -20.72 4.31
C PHE A 211 -3.14 -20.48 3.14
N ARG A 212 -4.39 -20.95 3.20
CA ARG A 212 -5.39 -20.66 2.18
C ARG A 212 -6.52 -19.88 2.82
N ALA A 213 -6.77 -18.69 2.31
CA ALA A 213 -7.94 -17.91 2.68
C ALA A 213 -8.90 -17.86 1.49
N GLU A 214 -10.06 -18.49 1.65
CA GLU A 214 -11.13 -18.46 0.66
C GLU A 214 -12.19 -17.41 1.01
N ALA A 215 -12.41 -17.17 2.31
CA ALA A 215 -13.36 -16.19 2.79
C ALA A 215 -12.84 -14.76 2.54
N GLN A 216 -13.67 -13.94 1.91
CA GLN A 216 -13.45 -12.50 1.80
C GLN A 216 -13.99 -11.82 3.04
N GLU A 217 -13.11 -11.20 3.82
CA GLU A 217 -13.48 -10.42 4.99
C GLU A 217 -13.44 -8.93 4.63
N THR A 218 -14.40 -8.17 5.14
CA THR A 218 -14.39 -6.71 5.05
C THR A 218 -13.59 -6.14 6.21
N LEU A 219 -12.55 -5.38 5.89
CA LEU A 219 -11.73 -4.65 6.84
C LEU A 219 -12.03 -3.16 6.74
N TYR A 220 -12.04 -2.48 7.89
CA TYR A 220 -12.33 -1.06 8.00
C TYR A 220 -11.11 -0.29 8.48
N THR A 221 -11.00 0.94 7.99
CA THR A 221 -9.97 1.89 8.42
C THR A 221 -10.52 2.74 9.55
N VAL A 222 -9.89 2.68 10.71
CA VAL A 222 -10.27 3.52 11.85
C VAL A 222 -9.11 4.42 12.19
N ARG A 223 -9.38 5.71 12.43
CA ARG A 223 -8.37 6.66 12.92
C ARG A 223 -8.15 6.42 14.41
N LEU A 224 -6.90 6.20 14.81
CA LEU A 224 -6.53 5.95 16.22
C LEU A 224 -6.86 7.10 17.16
N GLU A 225 -7.06 8.33 16.67
CA GLU A 225 -7.40 9.48 17.50
C GLU A 225 -8.70 9.28 18.30
N SER A 226 -9.57 8.36 17.87
CA SER A 226 -10.77 7.96 18.61
C SER A 226 -10.57 6.78 19.57
N MET A 227 -9.38 6.19 19.62
CA MET A 227 -9.13 4.95 20.39
C MET A 227 -8.57 5.25 21.78
N ASN A 228 -9.19 4.65 22.79
CA ASN A 228 -8.72 4.68 24.16
C ASN A 228 -7.45 3.81 24.31
N ASN A 229 -6.45 4.23 25.09
CA ASN A 229 -5.16 3.52 25.21
C ASN A 229 -5.28 2.01 25.55
N ARG A 230 -6.39 1.59 26.18
CA ARG A 230 -6.67 0.19 26.55
C ARG A 230 -6.78 -0.77 25.36
N THR A 231 -7.19 -0.31 24.17
CA THR A 231 -7.38 -1.18 23.01
C THR A 231 -6.05 -1.58 22.36
N HIS A 232 -5.02 -0.75 22.52
CA HIS A 232 -3.68 -1.02 21.98
C HIS A 232 -3.03 -2.23 22.68
N ASP A 233 -3.31 -2.44 23.96
CA ASP A 233 -2.79 -3.55 24.76
C ASP A 233 -3.44 -4.90 24.41
N LEU A 234 -4.74 -4.90 24.09
CA LEU A 234 -5.47 -6.12 23.71
C LEU A 234 -5.03 -6.67 22.36
N ILE A 235 -4.79 -5.80 21.38
CA ILE A 235 -4.28 -6.19 20.05
C ILE A 235 -2.88 -6.81 20.20
N ASN A 236 -2.01 -6.23 21.03
CA ASN A 236 -0.68 -6.76 21.31
C ASN A 236 -0.71 -8.11 22.04
N LEU A 237 -1.67 -8.31 22.95
CA LEU A 237 -1.83 -9.57 23.69
C LEU A 237 -2.31 -10.72 22.79
N GLU A 238 -3.27 -10.49 21.91
CA GLU A 238 -3.74 -11.50 20.95
C GLU A 238 -2.64 -11.88 19.95
N TRP A 239 -1.81 -10.91 19.55
CA TRP A 239 -0.62 -11.13 18.72
C TRP A 239 0.44 -11.97 19.42
N ALA A 240 0.65 -11.78 20.72
CA ALA A 240 1.56 -12.59 21.51
C ALA A 240 1.05 -14.04 21.66
N LEU A 241 -0.26 -14.23 21.83
CA LEU A 241 -0.88 -15.55 21.99
C LEU A 241 -0.86 -16.40 20.72
N ARG A 242 -0.91 -15.79 19.53
CA ARG A 242 -0.78 -16.53 18.26
C ARG A 242 0.66 -16.88 17.89
N LYS A 243 1.66 -16.36 18.60
CA LYS A 243 3.07 -16.40 18.18
C LYS A 243 3.86 -17.65 18.59
N HIS A 244 3.32 -18.57 19.39
CA HIS A 244 4.16 -19.66 19.93
C HIS A 244 3.43 -20.99 20.08
N ASP A 245 3.40 -21.77 18.99
CA ASP A 245 3.49 -23.23 19.13
C ASP A 245 4.24 -23.83 17.93
N TYR A 246 5.56 -23.84 18.03
CA TYR A 246 6.47 -24.43 17.03
C TYR A 246 6.42 -25.97 17.00
N THR A 247 5.67 -26.61 17.91
CA THR A 247 5.57 -28.07 17.99
C THR A 247 4.35 -28.63 17.28
N ARG A 248 3.46 -27.75 16.78
CA ARG A 248 2.24 -28.17 16.08
C ARG A 248 2.59 -28.71 14.69
N PRO A 249 2.16 -29.93 14.33
CA PRO A 249 2.38 -30.47 12.99
C PRO A 249 1.80 -29.53 11.93
N SER A 250 2.41 -29.49 10.75
CA SER A 250 2.04 -28.64 9.62
C SER A 250 0.62 -28.95 9.13
N VAL A 251 -0.37 -28.35 9.78
CA VAL A 251 -1.75 -28.35 9.30
C VAL A 251 -1.82 -27.24 8.26
N SER A 252 -2.20 -27.59 7.04
CA SER A 252 -2.67 -26.58 6.07
C SER A 252 -3.94 -25.96 6.65
N VAL A 253 -3.78 -24.88 7.40
CA VAL A 253 -4.90 -24.18 8.02
C VAL A 253 -5.65 -23.46 6.89
N ILE A 254 -6.84 -23.95 6.56
CA ILE A 254 -7.83 -23.34 5.64
C ILE A 254 -8.49 -22.10 6.28
N SER A 255 -7.99 -21.66 7.43
CA SER A 255 -8.66 -20.68 8.29
C SER A 255 -7.90 -19.35 8.31
N ALA A 256 -8.51 -18.36 7.64
CA ALA A 256 -8.22 -16.93 7.62
C ALA A 256 -6.79 -16.50 7.20
N VAL A 257 -6.70 -15.41 6.42
CA VAL A 257 -5.42 -14.73 6.20
C VAL A 257 -4.91 -14.27 7.58
N PRO A 258 -3.63 -14.50 7.93
CA PRO A 258 -3.08 -13.91 9.14
C PRO A 258 -3.38 -12.42 9.18
N ILE A 259 -3.93 -11.92 10.29
CA ILE A 259 -4.42 -10.53 10.39
C ILE A 259 -3.31 -9.53 10.01
N THR A 260 -2.06 -9.84 10.35
CA THR A 260 -0.88 -9.08 9.94
C THR A 260 -0.81 -8.91 8.43
N ILE A 261 -0.99 -9.96 7.65
CA ILE A 261 -0.97 -9.91 6.19
C ILE A 261 -2.22 -9.19 5.66
N ALA A 262 -3.37 -9.47 6.23
CA ALA A 262 -4.62 -8.80 5.86
C ALA A 262 -4.57 -7.28 6.08
N ARG A 263 -3.84 -6.82 7.09
CA ARG A 263 -3.60 -5.39 7.36
C ARG A 263 -2.67 -4.72 6.33
N HIS A 264 -1.79 -5.47 5.66
CA HIS A 264 -0.86 -4.92 4.67
C HIS A 264 -1.31 -5.14 3.22
N ILE A 265 -2.30 -6.01 3.00
CA ILE A 265 -2.88 -6.25 1.67
C ILE A 265 -3.46 -5.00 0.97
N PRO A 266 -3.93 -3.92 1.64
CA PRO A 266 -4.43 -2.74 0.95
C PRO A 266 -3.35 -1.70 0.66
N ILE A 267 -2.08 -2.03 0.89
CA ILE A 267 -0.95 -1.13 0.72
C ILE A 267 -0.25 -1.45 -0.60
N VAL A 268 -0.08 -0.41 -1.42
CA VAL A 268 0.66 -0.47 -2.68
C VAL A 268 1.85 0.47 -2.59
N VAL A 269 3.01 0.01 -3.08
CA VAL A 269 4.17 0.88 -3.28
C VAL A 269 3.90 1.73 -4.52
N ALA A 270 3.96 3.05 -4.35
CA ALA A 270 3.82 4.01 -5.43
C ALA A 270 5.16 4.74 -5.62
N PRO A 271 5.72 4.77 -6.83
CA PRO A 271 6.97 5.49 -7.07
C PRO A 271 6.80 6.98 -6.78
N LEU A 272 7.93 7.63 -6.45
CA LEU A 272 7.99 9.08 -6.39
C LEU A 272 8.02 9.58 -7.82
N VAL A 273 7.10 10.47 -8.19
CA VAL A 273 7.07 11.09 -9.52
C VAL A 273 7.38 12.57 -9.34
N ASN A 274 8.32 13.08 -10.13
CA ASN A 274 8.56 14.51 -10.18
C ASN A 274 7.42 15.17 -10.97
N SER A 275 6.64 16.03 -10.29
CA SER A 275 5.48 16.69 -10.90
C SER A 275 5.83 17.64 -12.05
N MET A 276 7.07 18.12 -12.14
CA MET A 276 7.53 19.01 -13.21
C MET A 276 8.02 18.23 -14.44
N SER A 277 8.75 17.13 -14.23
CA SER A 277 9.33 16.36 -15.34
C SER A 277 8.54 15.13 -15.75
N PHE A 278 7.56 14.71 -14.95
CA PHE A 278 6.85 13.43 -15.07
C PHE A 278 7.81 12.24 -15.18
N GLN A 279 8.98 12.35 -14.56
CA GLN A 279 9.95 11.25 -14.46
C GLN A 279 9.81 10.58 -13.09
N VAL A 280 9.94 9.26 -13.10
CA VAL A 280 10.02 8.47 -11.88
C VAL A 280 11.36 8.76 -11.20
N GLU A 281 11.30 9.24 -9.98
CA GLU A 281 12.45 9.39 -9.10
C GLU A 281 12.60 8.10 -8.30
N GLN A 282 13.77 7.48 -8.43
CA GLN A 282 14.12 6.34 -7.59
C GLN A 282 14.41 6.83 -6.18
N GLY A 283 13.74 6.22 -5.19
CA GLY A 283 14.13 6.35 -3.80
C GLY A 283 15.41 5.56 -3.53
N TYR A 284 16.26 6.09 -2.66
CA TYR A 284 17.50 5.45 -2.23
C TYR A 284 17.33 4.90 -0.83
N TYR A 285 17.83 3.69 -0.61
CA TYR A 285 17.95 3.05 0.71
C TYR A 285 19.43 2.90 1.06
N CYS A 286 19.75 3.01 2.33
CA CYS A 286 21.13 2.87 2.78
C CYS A 286 21.41 1.43 3.22
N SER A 287 22.26 0.71 2.48
CA SER A 287 22.63 -0.67 2.83
C SER A 287 23.30 -0.79 4.20
N THR A 288 24.04 0.22 4.66
CA THR A 288 24.63 0.20 6.01
C THR A 288 23.58 0.37 7.10
N CYS A 289 22.41 0.93 6.78
CA CYS A 289 21.28 1.04 7.70
C CYS A 289 20.38 -0.22 7.73
N LEU A 290 20.68 -1.24 6.94
CA LEU A 290 19.98 -2.53 7.05
C LEU A 290 20.02 -3.04 8.49
N HIS A 291 18.88 -3.53 8.99
CA HIS A 291 18.71 -4.01 10.36
C HIS A 291 18.81 -2.95 11.46
N THR A 292 18.70 -1.69 11.09
CA THR A 292 18.54 -0.59 12.05
C THR A 292 17.10 -0.09 12.03
N GLU A 293 16.73 0.77 12.98
CA GLU A 293 15.40 1.39 13.02
C GLU A 293 15.08 2.22 11.76
N VAL A 294 16.10 2.62 11.01
CA VAL A 294 15.98 3.43 9.78
C VAL A 294 16.20 2.63 8.49
N GLU A 295 16.15 1.29 8.54
CA GLU A 295 16.37 0.45 7.34
C GLU A 295 15.35 0.68 6.22
N GLU A 296 14.13 1.08 6.59
CA GLU A 296 13.03 1.37 5.65
C GLU A 296 12.95 2.86 5.29
N GLU A 297 13.85 3.70 5.82
CA GLU A 297 13.87 5.12 5.50
C GLU A 297 14.34 5.33 4.05
N VAL A 298 13.59 6.17 3.34
CA VAL A 298 13.89 6.50 1.96
C VAL A 298 14.35 7.91 1.81
N TYR A 299 15.37 8.01 0.98
CA TYR A 299 16.02 9.25 0.69
C TYR A 299 15.78 9.63 -0.77
N THR A 300 15.58 10.93 -1.01
CA THR A 300 15.82 11.52 -2.33
C THR A 300 17.32 11.47 -2.62
N ARG A 301 17.73 11.64 -3.88
CA ARG A 301 19.16 11.73 -4.22
C ARG A 301 19.90 12.79 -3.38
N LYS A 302 19.24 13.93 -3.14
CA LYS A 302 19.79 15.03 -2.34
C LYS A 302 19.92 14.62 -0.87
N SER A 303 18.83 14.19 -0.24
CA SER A 303 18.82 13.80 1.18
C SER A 303 19.67 12.56 1.46
N PHE A 304 19.90 11.68 0.47
CA PHE A 304 20.79 10.54 0.60
C PHE A 304 22.25 10.99 0.72
N SER A 305 22.65 12.01 -0.05
CA SER A 305 24.01 12.57 0.03
C SER A 305 24.28 13.22 1.38
N ASP A 306 23.25 13.81 2.00
CA ASP A 306 23.33 14.35 3.36
C ASP A 306 23.40 13.19 4.39
N HIS A 307 22.54 12.18 4.24
CA HIS A 307 22.57 10.96 5.07
C HIS A 307 23.94 10.30 5.08
N LEU A 308 24.63 10.16 3.93
CA LEU A 308 25.96 9.53 3.87
C LEU A 308 27.03 10.27 4.70
N ARG A 309 26.87 11.57 4.98
CA ARG A 309 27.78 12.34 5.84
C ARG A 309 27.56 12.01 7.31
N ASP A 310 26.32 11.74 7.68
CA ASP A 310 25.88 11.48 9.05
C ASP A 310 25.70 9.99 9.36
N CYS A 311 25.78 9.12 8.36
CA CYS A 311 25.61 7.68 8.51
C CYS A 311 26.78 7.11 9.31
N ARG A 312 26.57 7.04 10.63
CA ARG A 312 27.55 6.52 11.60
C ARG A 312 27.50 5.01 11.77
N VAL A 313 26.66 4.31 11.01
CA VAL A 313 26.61 2.85 11.08
C VAL A 313 27.94 2.34 10.52
N ARG A 314 28.82 1.89 11.42
CA ARG A 314 30.05 1.22 11.00
C ARG A 314 29.65 0.03 10.12
N PRO A 315 30.31 -0.20 8.97
CA PRO A 315 30.02 -1.38 8.16
C PRO A 315 30.01 -2.61 9.07
N PHE A 316 28.92 -3.35 9.01
CA PHE A 316 28.67 -4.51 9.87
C PHE A 316 29.89 -5.44 9.88
N SER A 317 30.35 -5.80 11.09
CA SER A 317 31.37 -6.84 11.25
C SER A 317 30.84 -8.18 10.69
N PRO A 318 31.63 -8.96 9.94
CA PRO A 318 31.17 -10.10 9.11
C PRO A 318 30.68 -11.35 9.88
N VAL A 319 30.18 -11.23 11.10
CA VAL A 319 29.88 -12.37 12.00
C VAL A 319 28.48 -13.01 11.75
N TRP A 320 27.73 -12.58 10.74
CA TRP A 320 26.30 -12.92 10.57
C TRP A 320 25.93 -13.85 9.40
N GLU A 321 26.77 -14.84 9.08
CA GLU A 321 26.41 -15.95 8.17
C GLU A 321 25.20 -16.81 8.63
N PHE A 322 24.59 -16.54 9.80
CA PHE A 322 23.55 -17.39 10.38
C PHE A 322 22.09 -17.06 9.98
N ARG A 323 21.80 -15.90 9.36
CA ARG A 323 20.41 -15.52 8.99
C ARG A 323 20.03 -15.71 7.52
N SER A 324 20.98 -16.00 6.64
CA SER A 324 20.71 -16.31 5.22
C SER A 324 19.95 -17.62 4.98
N ASN A 325 19.67 -18.41 6.03
CA ASN A 325 18.90 -19.66 5.95
C ASN A 325 17.38 -19.48 6.14
N LEU A 326 16.89 -18.26 6.32
CA LEU A 326 15.47 -17.91 6.29
C LEU A 326 15.12 -17.18 4.99
N LYS A 327 15.59 -17.71 3.85
CA LYS A 327 15.00 -17.35 2.55
C LYS A 327 13.60 -17.97 2.50
N VAL A 328 12.59 -17.13 2.42
CA VAL A 328 11.30 -17.55 1.85
C VAL A 328 11.56 -17.78 0.38
N ASP A 329 11.84 -19.04 0.00
CA ASP A 329 12.01 -19.41 -1.39
C ASP A 329 10.69 -19.14 -2.14
N LEU A 330 10.72 -18.13 -3.01
CA LEU A 330 9.65 -17.82 -3.96
C LEU A 330 9.88 -18.54 -5.30
N GLU A 331 10.76 -19.55 -5.35
CA GLU A 331 11.16 -20.21 -6.58
C GLU A 331 10.28 -21.42 -6.95
N SER A 332 9.91 -21.42 -8.24
CA SER A 332 9.42 -22.51 -9.10
C SER A 332 8.20 -23.33 -8.64
N TYR A 333 7.05 -23.06 -9.26
CA TYR A 333 6.06 -24.12 -9.52
C TYR A 333 5.57 -24.02 -10.96
N GLU A 334 5.84 -25.07 -11.71
CA GLU A 334 5.19 -25.41 -12.98
C GLU A 334 3.70 -25.69 -12.72
N CYS A 335 2.84 -25.20 -13.61
CA CYS A 335 1.43 -25.56 -13.62
C CYS A 335 1.24 -26.79 -14.51
N ASP A 336 0.82 -27.89 -13.90
CA ASP A 336 -0.05 -28.88 -14.56
C ASP A 336 -1.50 -28.38 -14.59
#